data_AF-A0A2B4FQS8-F1
#
_entry.id   AF-A0A2B4FQS8-F1
#
_cell.length_a   1.000
_cell.length_b   1.000
_cell.length_c   1.000
_cell.angle_alpha   90.00
_cell.angle_beta   90.00
_cell.angle_gamma   90.00
#
_symmetry.space_group_name_H-M   'P 1'
#
loop_
_entity.id
_entity.type
_entity.pdbx_description
1 polymer ?
#
loop_
_entity_poly.entity_id
_entity_poly.type
_entity_poly.pdbx_seq_one_letter_code
_entity_poly.pdbx_strand_id
1 'polypeptide(L)' 'MEGYYYCRHCGSNVGSVTAEKVYSDVLFQLTEQEVVEMIHFHENGNIYIQTICELCQETLASYPEYYEYEKFLQ' A
#
# COMPACT_ATOMS: atom_id res chain seq x y z
N MET A 1 12.44 -8.35 11.45
CA MET A 1 11.92 -8.02 10.10
C MET A 1 10.53 -7.48 10.28
N GLU A 2 10.31 -6.23 9.90
CA GLU A 2 9.02 -5.55 10.02
C GLU A 2 8.50 -5.16 8.64
N GLY A 3 7.18 -5.19 8.49
CA GLY A 3 6.46 -4.66 7.35
C GLY A 3 5.87 -3.30 7.69
N TYR A 4 6.15 -2.30 6.86
CA TYR A 4 5.65 -0.94 7.03
C TYR A 4 4.71 -0.59 5.88
N TYR A 5 3.55 -0.04 6.23
CA TYR A 5 2.53 0.37 5.28
C TYR A 5 2.58 1.87 5.10
N TYR A 6 2.74 2.31 3.86
CA TYR A 6 2.79 3.72 3.50
C TYR A 6 1.67 4.05 2.52
N CYS A 7 1.09 5.23 2.69
CA CYS A 7 0.08 5.70 1.76
C CYS A 7 0.73 6.13 0.44
N ARG A 8 0.29 5.58 -0.70
CA ARG A 8 0.76 5.98 -2.02
C ARG A 8 0.33 7.41 -2.43
N HIS A 9 -0.67 7.99 -1.76
CA HIS A 9 -1.20 9.33 -2.09
C HIS A 9 -0.59 10.43 -1.25
N CYS A 10 -0.55 10.26 0.07
CA CYS A 10 -0.07 11.29 0.98
C CYS A 10 1.29 10.95 1.62
N GLY A 11 1.82 9.74 1.39
CA GLY A 11 3.08 9.29 1.97
C GLY A 11 3.03 9.01 3.48
N SER A 12 1.85 9.08 4.12
CA SER A 12 1.73 8.85 5.56
C SER A 12 2.06 7.40 5.93
N ASN A 13 2.67 7.20 7.09
CA ASN A 13 2.80 5.86 7.68
C ASN A 13 1.43 5.43 8.21
N VAL A 14 0.88 4.38 7.61
CA VAL A 14 -0.42 3.80 7.96
C VAL A 14 -0.28 2.84 9.15
N GLY A 15 0.87 2.18 9.26
CA GLY A 15 1.21 1.32 10.38
C GLY A 15 2.36 0.37 10.07
N SER A 16 2.68 -0.47 11.06
CA SER A 16 3.70 -1.51 10.94
C SER A 16 3.21 -2.85 11.50
N VAL A 17 3.57 -3.95 10.85
CA VAL A 17 3.24 -5.32 11.29
C VAL A 17 4.49 -6.20 11.20
N THR A 18 4.48 -7.36 11.83
CA THR A 18 5.59 -8.32 11.68
C THR A 18 5.62 -8.89 10.27
N ALA A 19 6.82 -9.08 9.69
CA ALA A 19 6.95 -9.57 8.31
C ALA A 19 6.15 -10.85 8.06
N GLU A 20 6.10 -11.80 9.01
CA GLU A 20 5.28 -13.03 8.92
C GLU A 20 3.81 -12.77 8.61
N LYS A 21 3.22 -11.73 9.22
CA LYS A 21 1.83 -11.35 8.95
C LYS A 21 1.66 -10.71 7.57
N VAL A 22 2.66 -9.99 7.07
CA VAL A 22 2.63 -9.47 5.69
C VAL A 22 2.54 -10.63 4.69
N TYR A 23 3.35 -11.67 4.90
CA TYR A 23 3.33 -12.85 4.03
C TYR A 23 1.98 -13.59 4.08
N SER A 24 1.32 -13.68 5.24
CA SER A 24 0.05 -14.38 5.37
C SER A 24 -1.18 -13.57 4.95
N ASP A 25 -1.20 -12.27 5.24
CA ASP A 25 -2.42 -11.46 5.08
C ASP A 25 -2.43 -10.68 3.76
N VAL A 26 -1.26 -10.26 3.28
CA VAL A 26 -1.16 -9.39 2.08
C VAL A 26 -0.86 -10.21 0.83
N LEU A 27 0.17 -11.06 0.86
CA LEU A 27 0.60 -11.77 -0.35
C LEU A 27 -0.42 -12.77 -0.88
N PHE A 28 -1.31 -13.30 -0.03
CA PHE A 28 -2.38 -14.20 -0.47
C PHE A 28 -3.52 -13.47 -1.19
N GLN A 29 -3.61 -12.14 -1.06
CA GLN A 29 -4.65 -11.34 -1.70
C GLN A 29 -4.16 -10.62 -2.97
N LEU A 30 -2.83 -10.56 -3.17
CA LEU A 30 -2.22 -9.90 -4.32
C LEU A 30 -1.76 -10.91 -5.36
N THR A 31 -1.88 -10.52 -6.62
CA THR A 31 -1.22 -11.21 -7.73
C THR A 31 0.28 -10.95 -7.72
N GLU A 32 1.07 -11.79 -8.38
CA GLU A 32 2.53 -11.62 -8.47
C GLU A 32 2.92 -10.23 -9.02
N GLN A 33 2.11 -9.70 -9.94
CA GLN A 33 2.36 -8.39 -10.53
C GLN A 33 2.11 -7.25 -9.53
N GLU A 34 1.02 -7.32 -8.76
CA GLU A 34 0.73 -6.35 -7.70
C GLU A 34 1.76 -6.40 -6.57
N VAL A 35 2.29 -7.59 -6.26
CA VAL A 35 3.39 -7.74 -5.30
C VAL A 35 4.61 -6.96 -5.75
N VAL A 36 5.00 -7.07 -7.03
CA VAL A 36 6.14 -6.33 -7.58
C VAL A 36 5.90 -4.82 -7.61
N GLU A 37 4.68 -4.38 -7.89
CA GLU A 37 4.33 -2.96 -7.98
C GLU A 37 4.14 -2.29 -6.62
N MET A 38 3.63 -3.01 -5.62
CA MET A 38 3.23 -2.44 -4.33
C MET A 38 4.20 -2.74 -3.19
N ILE A 39 5.07 -3.76 -3.33
CA ILE A 39 5.95 -4.24 -2.26
C ILE A 39 7.42 -4.04 -2.61
N HIS A 40 8.13 -3.32 -1.75
CA HIS A 40 9.56 -3.13 -1.83
C HIS A 40 10.27 -3.84 -0.69
N PHE A 41 11.16 -4.76 -1.04
CA PHE A 41 12.04 -5.43 -0.10
C PHE A 41 13.31 -4.58 0.09
N HIS A 42 13.58 -4.20 1.33
CA HIS A 42 14.77 -3.44 1.68
C HIS A 42 15.90 -4.37 2.14
N GLU A 43 17.15 -3.98 1.92
CA GLU A 43 18.35 -4.81 2.18
C GLU A 43 18.52 -5.18 3.67
N ASN A 44 17.83 -4.47 4.57
CA ASN A 44 17.81 -4.75 6.02
C ASN A 44 16.79 -5.83 6.41
N GLY A 45 16.07 -6.41 5.45
CA GLY A 45 15.02 -7.40 5.68
C GLY A 45 13.67 -6.82 6.06
N ASN A 46 13.49 -5.49 5.97
CA ASN A 46 12.18 -4.86 6.13
C ASN A 46 11.41 -4.83 4.81
N ILE A 47 10.10 -4.86 4.93
CA ILE A 47 9.17 -4.85 3.80
C ILE A 47 8.43 -3.52 3.82
N TYR A 48 8.37 -2.83 2.68
CA TYR A 48 7.64 -1.58 2.51
C TYR A 48 6.48 -1.82 1.56
N ILE A 49 5.26 -1.61 2.02
CA ILE A 49 4.03 -1.86 1.28
C ILE A 49 3.33 -0.53 1.01
N GLN A 50 3.02 -0.25 -0.25
CA GLN A 50 2.22 0.90 -0.66
C GLN A 50 0.72 0.55 -0.56
N THR A 51 -0.06 1.39 0.10
CA THR A 51 -1.52 1.23 0.27
C THR A 51 -2.22 2.59 0.24
N ILE A 52 -3.54 2.65 0.36
CA ILE A 52 -4.28 3.92 0.51
C ILE A 52 -4.72 4.02 1.98
N CYS A 53 -4.39 5.13 2.64
CA CYS A 53 -4.82 5.33 4.03
C CYS A 53 -6.32 5.64 4.09
N GLU A 54 -6.94 5.39 5.24
CA GLU A 54 -8.38 5.60 5.46
C GLU A 54 -8.82 7.02 5.06
N LEU A 55 -8.05 8.04 5.42
CA LEU A 55 -8.34 9.43 5.06
C LEU A 55 -8.36 9.66 3.53
N CYS A 56 -7.39 9.10 2.81
CA CYS A 56 -7.36 9.19 1.35
C CYS A 56 -8.50 8.39 0.73
N GLN A 57 -8.81 7.21 1.28
CA GLN A 57 -9.93 6.38 0.83
C GLN A 57 -11.28 7.10 1.00
N GLU A 58 -11.52 7.71 2.16
CA GLU A 58 -12.73 8.49 2.43
C GLU A 58 -12.85 9.71 1.51
N THR A 59 -11.72 10.39 1.24
CA THR A 59 -11.68 11.53 0.32
C THR A 59 -12.03 11.09 -1.10
N LEU A 60 -11.44 9.99 -1.59
CA LEU A 60 -11.74 9.44 -2.92
C LEU A 60 -13.18 8.95 -3.04
N ALA A 61 -13.72 8.34 -1.97
CA ALA A 61 -15.10 7.86 -1.93
C ALA A 61 -16.12 9.01 -1.90
N SER A 62 -15.79 10.11 -1.21
CA SER A 62 -16.66 11.30 -1.09
C SER A 62 -16.67 12.16 -2.36
N TYR A 63 -15.58 12.09 -3.12
CA TYR A 63 -15.37 12.87 -4.34
C TYR A 63 -14.93 11.94 -5.49
N PRO A 64 -15.86 11.18 -6.07
CA PRO A 64 -15.57 10.21 -7.14
C PRO A 64 -14.97 10.84 -8.41
N GLU A 65 -15.05 12.17 -8.57
CA GLU A 65 -14.32 12.92 -9.61
C GLU A 65 -12.79 12.88 -9.45
N TYR A 66 -12.24 12.58 -8.26
CA TYR A 66 -10.80 12.34 -8.10
C TYR A 66 -10.35 10.95 -8.56
N TYR A 67 -11.27 9.97 -8.68
CA TYR A 67 -10.94 8.69 -9.31
C TYR A 67 -10.52 8.86 -10.77
N GLU A 68 -11.08 9.86 -11.47
CA GLU A 68 -10.66 10.16 -12.83
C GLU A 68 -9.23 10.72 -12.87
N TYR A 69 -8.82 11.53 -11.89
CA TYR A 69 -7.45 12.04 -11.81
C TYR A 69 -6.40 10.96 -11.45
N GLU A 70 -6.77 9.97 -10.64
CA GLU A 70 -5.88 8.83 -10.37
C GLU A 70 -5.59 7.99 -11.61
N LYS A 71 -6.61 7.72 -12.44
CA LYS A 71 -6.41 6.99 -13.71
C LYS A 71 -5.56 7.76 -14.72
N PHE A 72 -5.46 9.08 -14.59
CA PHE A 72 -4.65 9.93 -15.46
C PHE A 72 -3.16 9.98 -15.08
N LEU A 73 -2.80 9.53 -13.88
CA LEU A 73 -1.42 9.54 -13.38
C LEU A 73 -0.79 8.13 -13.32
N GLN A 74 -1.45 7.13 -13.92
CA GLN A 74 -0.94 5.75 -14.04
C GLN A 74 -0.14 5.53 -15.33
#